data_AF-A0A7Y4HY70-F1
#
_entry.id   AF-A0A7Y4HY70-F1
#
_cell.length_a   1.000
_cell.length_b   1.000
_cell.length_c   1.000
_cell.angle_alpha   90.00
_cell.angle_beta   90.00
_cell.angle_gamma   90.00
#
_symmetry.space_group_name_H-M   'P 1'
#
loop_
_entity.id
_entity.type
_entity.pdbx_description
1 polymer ?
#
loop_
_entity_poly.entity_id
_entity_poly.type
_entity_poly.pdbx_seq_one_letter_code
_entity_poly.pdbx_strand_id
1 'polypeptide(L)'
;MDSIELLPDEASEQLLRRDWEALLAAGLPSRASHTSPHNRPHITLVAAPTITDGRDGQLGEGVGLPLAFGCSGILLFNAGRRGYVLAVLGRDVVDARVLKRRRTSGLSGAV
;
A
#
# COMPACT_ATOMS: atom_id res chain seq x y z
N MET A 1 -3.90 -10.33 12.19
CA MET A 1 -2.63 -10.01 11.51
C MET A 1 -2.46 -8.51 11.60
N ASP A 2 -1.29 -8.06 12.01
CA ASP A 2 -0.93 -6.66 12.18
C ASP A 2 0.08 -6.23 11.10
N SER A 3 0.01 -4.97 10.70
CA SER A 3 0.96 -4.35 9.78
C SER A 3 1.39 -2.97 10.24
N ILE A 4 2.61 -2.59 9.85
CA ILE A 4 3.10 -1.22 9.87
C ILE A 4 3.26 -0.78 8.42
N GLU A 5 2.62 0.34 8.10
CA GLU A 5 2.47 0.84 6.75
C GLU A 5 3.00 2.27 6.65
N LEU A 6 3.73 2.54 5.57
CA LEU A 6 4.03 3.89 5.12
C LEU A 6 2.91 4.40 4.24
N LEU A 7 2.51 5.63 4.50
CA LEU A 7 1.52 6.34 3.73
C LEU A 7 2.21 7.38 2.84
N PRO A 8 1.92 7.39 1.53
CA PRO A 8 2.36 8.47 0.66
C PRO A 8 1.73 9.78 1.10
N ASP A 9 2.44 10.87 0.79
CA ASP A 9 1.86 12.20 0.80
C ASP A 9 0.74 12.33 -0.24
N GLU A 10 0.07 13.48 -0.21
CA GLU A 10 -1.10 13.73 -1.05
C GLU A 10 -0.77 13.70 -2.54
N ALA A 11 0.38 14.26 -2.94
CA ALA A 11 0.78 14.32 -4.35
C ALA A 11 1.10 12.93 -4.90
N SER A 12 1.90 12.15 -4.17
CA SER A 12 2.23 10.78 -4.54
C SER A 12 1.01 9.87 -4.50
N GLU A 13 0.08 10.06 -3.56
CA GLU A 13 -1.18 9.31 -3.53
C GLU A 13 -2.01 9.55 -4.80
N GLN A 14 -2.17 10.82 -5.20
CA GLN A 14 -2.94 11.17 -6.40
C GLN A 14 -2.33 10.56 -7.66
N LEU A 15 -1.00 10.52 -7.77
CA LEU A 15 -0.32 9.85 -8.89
C LEU A 15 -0.67 8.35 -8.94
N LEU A 16 -0.58 7.65 -7.82
CA LEU A 16 -0.92 6.22 -7.75
C LEU A 16 -2.40 5.96 -8.08
N ARG A 17 -3.30 6.86 -7.66
CA ARG A 17 -4.73 6.75 -7.98
C ARG A 17 -5.01 6.93 -9.47
N ARG A 18 -4.32 7.85 -10.16
CA ARG A 18 -4.42 8.01 -11.61
C ARG A 18 -4.00 6.75 -12.35
N ASP A 19 -2.95 6.07 -11.90
CA ASP A 19 -2.54 4.80 -12.49
C ASP A 19 -3.63 3.73 -12.32
N TRP A 20 -4.25 3.65 -11.14
CA TRP A 20 -5.38 2.76 -10.92
C TRP A 20 -6.57 3.07 -11.83
N GLU A 21 -6.88 4.35 -12.04
CA GLU A 21 -7.92 4.78 -12.97
C GLU A 21 -7.58 4.41 -14.41
N ALA A 22 -6.32 4.60 -14.84
CA ALA A 22 -5.87 4.23 -16.18
C ALA A 22 -5.99 2.72 -16.44
N LEU A 23 -5.65 1.88 -15.46
CA LEU A 23 -5.85 0.42 -15.54
C LEU A 23 -7.34 0.07 -15.68
N LEU A 24 -8.20 0.73 -14.89
CA LEU A 24 -9.65 0.50 -14.95
C LEU A 24 -10.22 0.92 -16.32
N ALA A 25 -9.78 2.07 -16.85
CA ALA A 25 -10.19 2.57 -18.16
C ALA A 25 -9.73 1.64 -19.31
N ALA A 26 -8.60 0.95 -19.15
CA ALA A 26 -8.12 -0.07 -20.08
C ALA A 26 -8.85 -1.43 -19.96
N GLY A 27 -9.87 -1.54 -19.08
CA GLY A 27 -10.60 -2.79 -18.84
C GLY A 27 -9.83 -3.80 -17.99
N LEU A 28 -8.74 -3.39 -17.33
CA LEU A 28 -7.94 -4.25 -16.47
C LEU A 28 -8.44 -4.22 -15.01
N PRO A 29 -8.25 -5.32 -14.25
CA PRO A 29 -8.53 -5.32 -12.81
C PRO A 29 -7.76 -4.22 -12.10
N SER A 30 -8.46 -3.40 -11.31
CA SER A 30 -7.87 -2.25 -10.63
C SER A 30 -8.52 -1.98 -9.28
N ARG A 31 -7.71 -1.44 -8.35
CA ARG A 31 -8.14 -0.96 -7.03
C ARG A 31 -8.97 0.33 -7.09
N ALA A 32 -9.00 1.04 -8.24
CA ALA A 32 -9.89 2.18 -8.44
C ALA A 32 -11.38 1.83 -8.25
N SER A 33 -11.75 0.57 -8.50
CA SER A 33 -13.11 0.07 -8.28
C SER A 33 -13.53 -0.03 -6.80
N HIS A 34 -12.60 0.16 -5.84
CA HIS A 34 -12.84 0.04 -4.41
C HIS A 34 -12.34 1.28 -3.65
N THR A 35 -13.26 2.17 -3.27
CA THR A 35 -12.92 3.47 -2.63
C THR A 35 -12.89 3.43 -1.11
N SER A 36 -12.95 2.24 -0.49
CA SER A 36 -12.84 2.10 0.97
C SER A 36 -11.56 2.80 1.47
N PRO A 37 -11.62 3.55 2.60
CA PRO A 37 -10.43 4.14 3.21
C PRO A 37 -9.33 3.11 3.55
N HIS A 38 -9.72 1.84 3.68
CA HIS A 38 -8.81 0.72 3.94
C HIS A 38 -7.96 0.37 2.71
N ASN A 39 -8.37 0.79 1.52
CA ASN A 39 -7.73 0.55 0.24
C ASN A 39 -6.91 1.76 -0.26
N ARG A 40 -6.66 2.76 0.61
CA ARG A 40 -5.75 3.87 0.30
C ARG A 40 -4.35 3.33 -0.04
N PRO A 41 -3.63 3.89 -1.04
CA PRO A 41 -2.26 3.49 -1.35
C PRO A 41 -1.35 3.51 -0.11
N HIS A 42 -0.55 2.45 0.07
CA HIS A 42 0.39 2.30 1.19
C HIS A 42 1.51 1.34 0.82
N ILE A 43 2.63 1.43 1.54
CA ILE A 43 3.75 0.49 1.46
C ILE A 43 3.83 -0.24 2.79
N THR A 44 3.71 -1.57 2.77
CA THR A 44 3.88 -2.40 3.97
C THR A 44 5.36 -2.50 4.31
N LEU A 45 5.76 -2.02 5.50
CA LEU A 45 7.11 -2.22 6.04
C LEU A 45 7.23 -3.52 6.82
N VAL A 46 6.22 -3.80 7.64
CA VAL A 46 6.16 -4.99 8.49
C VAL A 46 4.76 -5.58 8.39
N ALA A 47 4.68 -6.90 8.28
CA ALA A 47 3.46 -7.66 8.44
C ALA A 47 3.77 -8.85 9.36
N ALA A 48 3.04 -8.97 10.48
CA ALA A 48 3.24 -10.02 11.46
C ALA A 48 1.90 -10.46 12.07
N PRO A 49 1.79 -11.67 12.66
CA PRO A 49 0.55 -12.09 13.32
C PRO A 49 0.07 -11.10 14.37
N THR A 50 1.03 -10.60 15.16
CA THR A 50 0.85 -9.59 16.20
C THR A 50 2.06 -8.66 16.18
N ILE A 51 1.82 -7.35 16.27
CA ILE A 51 2.86 -6.36 16.55
C ILE A 51 2.56 -5.82 17.95
N THR A 52 3.54 -5.82 18.85
CA THR A 52 3.34 -5.38 20.24
C THR A 52 3.14 -3.87 20.29
N ASP A 53 2.19 -3.42 21.10
CA ASP A 53 1.90 -1.99 21.28
C ASP A 53 2.96 -1.30 22.16
N GLY A 54 2.92 0.04 22.21
CA GLY A 54 3.72 0.82 23.16
C GLY A 54 4.98 1.49 22.61
N ARG A 55 5.28 1.35 21.31
CA ARG A 55 6.37 2.06 20.63
C ARG A 55 5.93 2.92 19.45
N ASP A 56 4.63 3.07 19.25
CA ASP A 56 4.07 3.72 18.05
C ASP A 56 4.56 5.16 17.84
N GLY A 57 4.73 5.92 18.93
CA GLY A 57 5.27 7.29 18.88
C GLY A 57 6.73 7.38 18.44
N GLN A 58 7.51 6.31 18.57
CA GLN A 58 8.94 6.25 18.19
C GLN A 58 9.16 5.69 16.79
N LEU A 59 8.13 5.09 16.19
CA LEU A 59 8.31 4.36 14.94
C LEU A 59 8.71 5.31 13.78
N GLY A 60 8.16 6.52 13.74
CA GLY A 60 8.49 7.51 12.70
C GLY A 60 9.95 7.95 12.76
N GLU A 61 10.48 8.19 13.97
CA GLU A 61 11.89 8.53 14.20
C GLU A 61 12.80 7.35 13.86
N GLY A 62 12.45 6.13 14.30
CA GLY A 62 13.24 4.93 14.04
C GLY A 62 13.36 4.56 12.56
N VAL A 63 12.38 4.97 11.74
CA VAL A 63 12.36 4.76 10.29
C VAL A 63 12.96 5.94 9.52
N GLY A 64 13.16 7.10 10.17
CA GLY A 64 13.78 8.28 9.55
C GLY A 64 12.88 9.01 8.57
N LEU A 65 11.61 9.24 8.91
CA LEU A 65 10.69 9.98 8.03
C LEU A 65 11.04 11.47 7.89
N PRO A 66 10.75 12.10 6.73
CA PRO A 66 10.15 11.51 5.53
C PRO A 66 11.12 10.65 4.73
N LEU A 67 10.60 9.64 4.03
CA LEU A 67 11.39 8.79 3.15
C LEU A 67 11.02 9.02 1.69
N ALA A 68 12.05 9.20 0.86
CA ALA A 68 11.92 9.28 -0.58
C ALA A 68 12.35 7.95 -1.20
N PHE A 69 11.50 7.39 -2.06
CA PHE A 69 11.83 6.18 -2.82
C PHE A 69 11.64 6.45 -4.30
N GLY A 70 12.69 6.16 -5.09
CA GLY A 70 12.51 5.92 -6.51
C GLY A 70 12.10 4.46 -6.67
N CYS A 71 11.08 4.19 -7.48
CA CYS A 71 10.85 2.82 -7.91
C CYS A 71 10.72 2.75 -9.43
N SER A 72 11.27 1.66 -10.00
CA SER A 72 11.33 1.45 -11.45
C SER A 72 10.83 0.05 -11.84
N GLY A 73 9.85 -0.01 -12.73
CA GLY A 73 9.37 -1.24 -13.38
C GLY A 73 7.95 -1.66 -13.03
N ILE A 74 7.47 -2.68 -13.73
CA ILE A 74 6.17 -3.32 -13.49
C ILE A 74 6.44 -4.80 -13.21
N LEU A 75 5.95 -5.29 -12.07
CA LEU A 75 5.89 -6.71 -11.75
C LEU A 75 4.45 -7.18 -11.90
N LEU A 76 4.27 -8.29 -12.60
CA LEU A 76 2.99 -8.95 -12.74
C LEU A 76 3.07 -10.32 -12.05
N PHE A 77 2.32 -10.48 -10.95
CA PHE A 77 2.19 -11.76 -10.28
C PHE A 77 0.90 -12.44 -10.70
N ASN A 78 0.98 -13.71 -11.06
CA ASN A 78 -0.19 -14.54 -11.28
C ASN A 78 -0.78 -14.94 -9.91
N ALA A 79 -2.02 -14.53 -9.62
CA ALA A 79 -2.75 -14.85 -8.38
C ALA A 79 -3.78 -15.99 -8.57
N GLY A 80 -3.64 -16.80 -9.62
CA GLY A 80 -4.52 -17.90 -9.95
C GLY A 80 -5.94 -17.42 -10.29
N ARG A 81 -6.97 -18.06 -9.71
CA ARG A 81 -8.39 -17.71 -9.97
C ARG A 81 -8.76 -16.28 -9.57
N ARG A 82 -7.92 -15.60 -8.78
CA ARG A 82 -8.12 -14.22 -8.32
C ARG A 82 -7.55 -13.18 -9.29
N GLY A 83 -6.97 -13.61 -10.42
CA GLY A 83 -6.49 -12.75 -11.50
C GLY A 83 -4.98 -12.47 -11.40
N TYR A 84 -4.60 -11.24 -11.71
CA TYR A 84 -3.21 -10.79 -11.63
C TYR A 84 -3.06 -9.70 -10.57
N VAL A 85 -1.92 -9.71 -9.89
CA VAL A 85 -1.48 -8.57 -9.08
C VAL A 85 -0.46 -7.80 -9.90
N LEU A 86 -0.83 -6.61 -10.33
CA LEU A 86 0.12 -5.63 -10.84
C LEU A 86 0.75 -4.92 -9.64
N ALA A 87 2.04 -5.13 -9.45
CA ALA A 87 2.85 -4.30 -8.57
C ALA A 87 3.64 -3.34 -9.45
N VAL A 88 3.35 -2.05 -9.32
CA VAL A 88 4.22 -1.04 -9.93
C VAL A 88 5.39 -0.86 -8.98
N LEU A 89 6.58 -1.22 -9.44
CA LEU A 89 7.79 -0.68 -8.87
C LEU A 89 7.90 0.75 -9.42
N GLY A 90 7.15 1.67 -8.82
CA GLY A 90 7.32 3.13 -8.89
C GLY A 90 7.31 3.92 -10.20
N ARG A 91 7.19 5.23 -9.95
CA ARG A 91 7.52 6.44 -10.73
C ARG A 91 8.08 7.47 -9.73
N ASP A 92 8.60 8.60 -10.21
CA ASP A 92 9.38 9.58 -9.43
C ASP A 92 8.89 9.83 -8.00
N VAL A 93 9.84 9.71 -7.06
CA VAL A 93 9.79 10.00 -5.62
C VAL A 93 8.41 9.88 -4.97
N VAL A 94 8.14 8.72 -4.36
CA VAL A 94 7.08 8.60 -3.36
C VAL A 94 7.62 9.16 -2.05
N ASP A 95 7.10 10.32 -1.64
CA ASP A 95 7.37 10.88 -0.31
C ASP A 95 6.42 10.21 0.70
N ALA A 96 6.96 9.28 1.49
CA ALA A 96 6.22 8.72 2.62
C ALA A 96 6.39 9.60 3.85
N ARG A 97 5.28 10.05 4.42
CA ARG A 97 5.29 11.04 5.52
C ARG A 97 4.61 10.56 6.79
N VAL A 98 3.74 9.56 6.69
CA VAL A 98 3.00 9.05 7.84
C VAL A 98 3.22 7.57 7.96
N LEU A 99 3.49 7.13 9.19
CA LEU A 99 3.50 5.73 9.54
C LEU A 99 2.19 5.37 10.23
N LYS A 100 1.57 4.26 9.81
CA LYS A 100 0.32 3.77 10.36
C LYS A 100 0.45 2.31 10.77
N ARG A 101 0.08 2.01 12.01
CA ARG A 101 -0.19 0.63 12.44
C ARG A 101 -1.62 0.25 12.03
N ARG A 102 -1.79 -0.97 11.52
CA ARG A 102 -3.09 -1.54 11.18
C ARG A 102 -3.21 -2.93 11.79
N ARG A 103 -4.39 -3.21 12.33
CA ARG A 103 -4.81 -4.56 12.72
C ARG A 103 -5.90 -5.01 11.76
N THR A 104 -5.66 -6.11 11.07
CA THR A 104 -6.71 -6.83 10.35
C THR A 104 -7.30 -7.85 11.30
N SER A 105 -8.50 -7.57 11.80
CA SER A 105 -9.39 -8.60 12.36
C SER A 105 -9.68 -9.58 11.23
N GLY A 106 -9.44 -10.87 11.47
CA GLY A 106 -9.45 -11.89 10.43
C GLY A 106 -10.65 -11.75 9.50
N LEU A 107 -10.39 -11.72 8.19
CA LEU A 107 -11.40 -11.98 7.17
C LEU A 107 -11.85 -13.44 7.36
N SER A 108 -12.82 -13.67 8.23
CA SER A 108 -13.72 -14.80 8.07
C SER A 108 -14.62 -14.44 6.89
N GLY A 109 -14.33 -14.98 5.71
CA GLY A 109 -15.16 -14.76 4.53
C GLY A 109 -14.54 -15.23 3.21
N ALA A 110 -15.21 -16.22 2.60
CA ALA A 110 -15.08 -16.74 1.25
C ALA A 110 -13.90 -17.70 0.95
N VAL A 111 -14.13 -18.98 1.28
CA VAL A 111 -13.79 -20.12 0.41
C VAL A 111 -14.75 -20.12 -0.78
#